data_AF-A0A059LEU3-F1
#
_entry.id   AF-A0A059LEU3-F1
#
_cell.length_a   1.000
_cell.length_b   1.000
_cell.length_c   1.000
_cell.angle_alpha   90.00
_cell.angle_beta   90.00
_cell.angle_gamma   90.00
#
_symmetry.space_group_name_H-M   'P 1'
#
loop_
_entity.id
_entity.type
_entity.pdbx_description
1 polymer ?
#
loop_
_entity_poly.entity_id
_entity_poly.type
_entity_poly.pdbx_seq_one_letter_code
_entity_poly.pdbx_strand_id
1 'polypeptide(L)'
;MLQDGNAVVTLFVPVNSAFETIINAPSFLAAPETMADFVRTRPELVPILTSYSTASHLWPLASLFAGAQVPTMASADKTNKIPIRVEAGEVLRGVGSSAKVLQGNLLACGPAVVHVIDQVLLPFGLEKQAIDAISDSQVKRSPVSVSPPAV
;
A
#
# COMPACT_ATOMS: atom_id res chain seq x y z
N MET A 1 9.61 -8.55 9.37
CA MET A 1 8.15 -8.52 9.18
C MET A 1 7.62 -9.86 8.68
N LEU A 2 8.15 -10.46 7.61
CA LEU A 2 7.77 -11.83 7.18
C LEU A 2 8.61 -12.97 7.82
N GLN A 3 9.71 -12.63 8.49
CA GLN A 3 10.56 -13.59 9.23
C GLN A 3 10.38 -13.51 10.75
N ASP A 4 9.44 -12.69 11.21
CA ASP A 4 9.14 -12.60 12.64
C ASP A 4 8.01 -13.58 12.94
N GLY A 5 8.31 -14.66 13.66
CA GLY A 5 7.41 -15.81 13.86
C GLY A 5 6.09 -15.48 14.57
N ASN A 6 5.97 -14.28 15.14
CA ASN A 6 4.79 -13.81 15.86
C ASN A 6 4.03 -12.67 15.16
N ALA A 7 4.46 -12.24 13.97
CA ALA A 7 3.82 -11.13 13.25
C ALA A 7 2.49 -11.58 12.62
N VAL A 8 1.38 -11.13 13.20
CA VAL A 8 0.02 -11.40 12.71
C VAL A 8 -0.36 -10.38 11.63
N VAL A 9 -0.13 -10.73 10.36
CA VAL A 9 -0.30 -9.80 9.24
C VAL A 9 -1.05 -10.44 8.07
N THR A 10 -1.76 -9.61 7.30
CA THR A 10 -2.30 -10.02 6.00
C THR A 10 -1.62 -9.22 4.91
N LEU A 11 -1.15 -9.89 3.86
CA LEU A 11 -0.47 -9.27 2.74
C LEU A 11 -1.32 -9.41 1.48
N PHE A 12 -1.59 -8.30 0.81
CA PHE A 12 -2.24 -8.26 -0.49
C PHE A 12 -1.18 -8.11 -1.57
N VAL A 13 -0.89 -9.18 -2.30
CA VAL A 13 0.20 -9.24 -3.28
C VAL A 13 -0.38 -9.15 -4.69
N PRO A 14 -0.14 -8.04 -5.41
CA PRO A 14 -0.51 -7.96 -6.81
C PRO A 14 0.31 -8.90 -7.69
N VAL A 15 -0.32 -9.46 -8.72
CA VAL A 15 0.37 -10.23 -9.77
C VAL A 15 1.26 -9.32 -10.62
N ASN A 16 2.26 -9.89 -11.31
CA ASN A 16 3.17 -9.11 -12.16
C ASN A 16 2.44 -8.25 -13.21
N SER A 17 1.37 -8.78 -13.82
CA SER A 17 0.57 -8.06 -14.80
C SER A 17 -0.19 -6.85 -14.21
N ALA A 18 -0.46 -6.84 -12.91
CA ALA A 18 -1.08 -5.70 -12.23
C ALA A 18 -0.13 -4.49 -12.20
N PHE A 19 1.17 -4.74 -12.00
CA PHE A 19 2.19 -3.69 -12.03
C PHE A 19 2.37 -3.11 -13.43
N GLU A 20 2.41 -3.97 -14.45
CA GLU A 20 2.47 -3.54 -15.85
C GLU A 20 1.29 -2.65 -16.22
N THR A 21 0.10 -2.99 -15.74
CA THR A 21 -1.12 -2.20 -15.97
C THR A 21 -1.00 -0.77 -15.42
N ILE A 22 -0.38 -0.60 -14.25
CA ILE A 22 -0.22 0.71 -13.62
C ILE A 22 0.88 1.54 -14.27
N ILE A 23 2.00 0.92 -14.64
CA ILE A 23 3.08 1.61 -15.37
C ILE A 23 2.53 2.13 -16.69
N ASN A 24 1.73 1.33 -17.39
CA ASN A 24 1.14 1.70 -18.68
C ASN A 24 -0.11 2.59 -18.55
N ALA A 25 -0.57 2.90 -17.33
CA ALA A 25 -1.74 3.73 -17.14
C ALA A 25 -1.42 5.19 -17.47
N PRO A 26 -2.18 5.84 -18.39
CA PRO A 26 -1.89 7.20 -18.85
C PRO A 26 -1.89 8.26 -17.73
N SER A 27 -2.61 8.00 -16.63
CA SER A 27 -2.65 8.85 -15.43
C SER A 27 -1.34 8.82 -14.63
N PHE A 28 -0.58 7.73 -14.70
CA PHE A 28 0.69 7.53 -14.00
C PHE A 28 1.90 7.96 -14.87
N LEU A 29 1.74 7.93 -16.19
CA LEU A 29 2.76 8.10 -17.24
C LEU A 29 3.31 9.52 -17.44
N ALA A 30 3.22 10.40 -16.45
CA ALA A 30 3.94 11.67 -16.55
C ALA A 30 5.46 11.55 -16.27
N ALA A 31 6.01 10.38 -15.90
CA ALA A 31 7.45 10.30 -15.55
C ALA A 31 8.23 8.97 -15.73
N PRO A 32 7.73 7.74 -15.51
CA PRO A 32 8.59 6.54 -15.62
C PRO A 32 8.14 5.53 -16.70
N GLU A 33 9.08 5.09 -17.55
CA GLU A 33 8.87 4.06 -18.58
C GLU A 33 8.83 2.63 -17.99
N THR A 34 9.39 2.44 -16.79
CA THR A 34 9.45 1.13 -16.12
C THR A 34 9.23 1.25 -14.61
N MET A 35 8.91 0.12 -13.94
CA MET A 35 8.82 0.07 -12.47
C MET A 35 10.16 0.38 -11.79
N ALA A 36 11.27 -0.01 -12.41
CA ALA A 36 12.61 0.30 -11.90
C ALA A 36 12.86 1.80 -11.92
N ASP A 37 12.43 2.49 -12.98
CA ASP A 37 12.50 3.94 -13.08
C ASP A 37 11.53 4.61 -12.11
N PHE A 38 10.33 4.06 -11.92
CA PHE A 38 9.39 4.55 -10.92
C PHE A 38 10.00 4.50 -9.50
N VAL A 39 10.59 3.37 -9.12
CA VAL A 39 11.25 3.22 -7.81
C VAL A 39 12.46 4.13 -7.67
N ARG A 40 13.22 4.35 -8.75
CA ARG A 40 14.36 5.28 -8.76
C ARG A 40 13.96 6.74 -8.67
N THR A 41 12.90 7.12 -9.38
CA THR A 41 12.41 8.50 -9.43
C THR A 41 11.62 8.87 -8.19
N ARG A 42 10.95 7.90 -7.56
CA ARG A 42 10.09 8.09 -6.38
C ARG A 42 10.29 7.02 -5.32
N PRO A 43 11.50 6.88 -4.75
CA PRO A 43 11.78 5.89 -3.71
C PRO A 43 10.90 6.05 -2.46
N GLU A 44 10.39 7.25 -2.22
CA GLU A 44 9.47 7.57 -1.11
C GLU A 44 8.10 6.88 -1.21
N LEU A 45 7.68 6.46 -2.39
CA LEU A 45 6.40 5.76 -2.58
C LEU A 45 6.48 4.28 -2.21
N VAL A 46 7.66 3.67 -2.28
CA VAL A 46 7.88 2.25 -1.94
C VAL A 46 7.37 1.89 -0.53
N PRO A 47 7.78 2.59 0.56
CA PRO A 47 7.30 2.27 1.90
C PRO A 47 5.78 2.49 2.05
N ILE A 48 5.21 3.47 1.35
CA ILE A 48 3.77 3.77 1.40
C ILE A 48 2.96 2.65 0.74
N LEU A 49 3.35 2.23 -0.47
CA LEU A 49 2.69 1.15 -1.20
C LEU A 49 2.85 -0.19 -0.47
N THR A 50 4.02 -0.45 0.12
CA THR A 50 4.26 -1.66 0.93
C THR A 50 3.39 -1.68 2.19
N SER A 51 3.30 -0.54 2.88
CA SER A 51 2.47 -0.40 4.09
C SER A 51 0.98 -0.49 3.76
N TYR A 52 0.54 0.01 2.61
CA TYR A 52 -0.87 -0.04 2.22
C TYR A 52 -1.30 -1.43 1.79
N SER A 53 -0.40 -2.18 1.13
CA SER A 53 -0.62 -3.58 0.75
C SER A 53 -0.59 -4.54 1.95
N THR A 54 -0.23 -4.06 3.15
CA THR A 54 -0.16 -4.87 4.37
C THR A 54 -1.25 -4.44 5.33
N ALA A 55 -2.02 -5.38 5.86
CA ALA A 55 -3.00 -5.14 6.91
C ALA A 55 -2.50 -5.62 8.27
N SER A 56 -2.81 -4.85 9.30
CA SER A 56 -2.63 -5.27 10.69
C SER A 56 -3.76 -6.26 11.02
N HIS A 57 -3.42 -7.47 11.51
CA HIS A 57 -4.31 -8.61 11.78
C HIS A 57 -4.52 -9.58 10.60
N LEU A 58 -5.08 -10.75 10.94
CA LEU A 58 -5.47 -11.80 10.01
C LEU A 58 -6.85 -11.49 9.42
N TRP A 59 -6.87 -11.39 8.10
CA TRP A 59 -8.06 -11.18 7.29
C TRP A 59 -8.22 -12.36 6.32
N PRO A 60 -8.64 -13.54 6.78
CA PRO A 60 -8.97 -14.64 5.87
C PRO A 60 -10.15 -14.25 4.96
N LEU A 61 -10.34 -14.95 3.84
CA LEU A 61 -11.46 -14.71 2.91
C LEU A 61 -12.82 -14.67 3.63
N ALA A 62 -13.01 -15.52 4.65
CA ALA A 62 -14.23 -15.55 5.45
C ALA A 62 -14.53 -14.22 6.18
N SER A 63 -13.50 -13.42 6.47
CA SER A 63 -13.62 -12.09 7.09
C SER A 63 -13.72 -10.96 6.07
N LEU A 64 -13.52 -11.24 4.77
CA LEU A 64 -13.64 -10.28 3.67
C LEU A 64 -15.07 -10.29 3.09
N PHE A 65 -16.04 -9.92 3.92
CA PHE A 65 -17.44 -9.75 3.49
C PHE A 65 -17.71 -8.32 3.02
N ALA A 66 -18.75 -8.13 2.20
CA ALA A 66 -19.12 -6.83 1.68
C ALA A 66 -19.39 -5.82 2.82
N GLY A 67 -18.73 -4.66 2.76
CA GLY A 67 -18.78 -3.63 3.79
C GLY A 67 -17.69 -3.75 4.87
N ALA A 68 -16.91 -4.85 4.89
CA ALA A 68 -15.78 -4.96 5.80
C ALA A 68 -14.73 -3.86 5.51
N GLN A 69 -14.09 -3.38 6.58
CA GLN A 69 -13.00 -2.41 6.49
C GLN A 69 -11.73 -3.04 7.02
N VAL A 70 -10.75 -3.21 6.13
CA VAL A 70 -9.46 -3.81 6.41
C VAL A 70 -8.47 -2.69 6.78
N PRO A 71 -8.04 -2.57 8.05
CA PRO A 71 -7.09 -1.55 8.47
C PRO A 71 -5.69 -1.89 7.94
N THR A 72 -5.19 -1.05 7.03
CA THR A 72 -3.83 -1.21 6.49
C THR A 72 -2.78 -0.71 7.47
N MET A 73 -1.50 -1.00 7.19
CA MET A 73 -0.36 -0.43 7.89
C MET A 73 0.01 0.95 7.35
N ALA A 74 -0.55 1.38 6.22
CA ALA A 74 -0.39 2.75 5.75
C ALA A 74 -1.23 3.70 6.60
N SER A 75 -0.63 4.86 6.85
CA SER A 75 -1.21 5.89 7.69
C SER A 75 -1.20 7.20 6.92
N ALA A 76 -2.35 7.88 6.86
CA ALA A 76 -2.44 9.23 6.32
C ALA A 76 -1.81 10.25 7.30
N ASP A 77 -1.86 9.94 8.59
CA ASP A 77 -1.24 10.68 9.70
C ASP A 77 -0.68 9.70 10.75
N LYS A 78 0.06 10.15 11.77
CA LYS A 78 0.62 9.27 12.83
C LYS A 78 -0.42 8.38 13.56
N THR A 79 -1.71 8.71 13.47
CA THR A 79 -2.81 8.04 14.17
C THR A 79 -3.88 7.46 13.26
N ASN A 80 -3.99 7.93 12.00
CA ASN A 80 -5.12 7.56 11.14
C ASN A 80 -4.68 6.61 10.02
N LYS A 81 -5.02 5.33 10.17
CA LYS A 81 -4.78 4.28 9.17
C LYS A 81 -5.72 4.47 7.98
N ILE A 82 -5.25 4.13 6.78
CA ILE A 82 -6.06 4.19 5.56
C ILE A 82 -6.68 2.79 5.36
N PRO A 83 -8.01 2.60 5.56
CA PRO A 83 -8.60 1.29 5.39
C PRO A 83 -8.79 0.94 3.89
N ILE A 84 -8.75 -0.35 3.58
CA ILE A 84 -9.29 -0.91 2.34
C ILE A 84 -10.72 -1.34 2.61
N ARG A 85 -11.67 -0.96 1.76
CA ARG A 85 -13.06 -1.40 1.89
C ARG A 85 -13.27 -2.65 1.04
N VAL A 86 -13.94 -3.65 1.58
CA VAL A 86 -14.36 -4.82 0.83
C VAL A 86 -15.73 -4.56 0.22
N GLU A 87 -15.84 -4.70 -1.09
CA GLU A 87 -17.10 -4.67 -1.85
C GLU A 87 -17.61 -6.09 -2.09
N ALA A 88 -18.74 -6.21 -2.80
CA ALA A 88 -19.29 -7.50 -3.15
C ALA A 88 -18.30 -8.34 -4.00
N GLY A 89 -18.21 -9.63 -3.70
CA GLY A 89 -17.44 -10.59 -4.51
C GLY A 89 -15.91 -10.50 -4.37
N GLU A 90 -15.40 -10.28 -3.15
CA GLU A 90 -13.96 -10.27 -2.84
C GLU A 90 -13.19 -9.14 -3.57
N VAL A 91 -13.90 -8.07 -3.91
CA VAL A 91 -13.32 -6.86 -4.50
C VAL A 91 -12.87 -5.94 -3.37
N LEU A 92 -11.60 -5.58 -3.37
CA LEU A 92 -10.95 -4.66 -2.47
C LEU A 92 -10.92 -3.27 -3.10
N ARG A 93 -11.64 -2.32 -2.52
CA ARG A 93 -11.62 -0.92 -2.91
C ARG A 93 -10.63 -0.16 -2.05
N GLY A 94 -9.53 0.26 -2.68
CA GLY A 94 -8.62 1.26 -2.13
C GLY A 94 -9.06 2.69 -2.47
N VAL A 95 -8.24 3.67 -2.08
CA VAL A 95 -8.53 5.09 -2.31
C VAL A 95 -8.43 5.45 -3.80
N GLY A 96 -7.36 5.02 -4.46
CA GLY A 96 -7.11 5.32 -5.88
C GLY A 96 -7.26 4.16 -6.85
N SER A 97 -7.54 2.96 -6.35
CA SER A 97 -7.69 1.77 -7.19
C SER A 97 -8.62 0.75 -6.55
N SER A 98 -9.06 -0.22 -7.34
CA SER A 98 -9.82 -1.38 -6.86
C SER A 98 -9.18 -2.64 -7.42
N ALA A 99 -9.09 -3.67 -6.59
CA ALA A 99 -8.44 -4.93 -6.93
C ALA A 99 -9.31 -6.10 -6.50
N LYS A 100 -9.42 -7.13 -7.31
CA LYS A 100 -10.12 -8.37 -6.97
C LYS A 100 -9.12 -9.38 -6.42
N VAL A 101 -9.52 -10.10 -5.38
CA VAL A 101 -8.76 -11.27 -4.91
C VAL A 101 -8.88 -12.39 -5.96
N LEU A 102 -7.76 -12.80 -6.53
CA LEU A 102 -7.65 -13.91 -7.47
C LEU A 102 -7.47 -15.25 -6.75
N GLN A 103 -6.67 -15.22 -5.68
CA GLN A 103 -6.38 -16.38 -4.85
C GLN A 103 -6.14 -15.93 -3.42
N GLY A 104 -6.96 -16.40 -2.49
CA GLY A 104 -6.84 -16.02 -1.08
C GLY A 104 -6.40 -17.16 -0.17
N ASN A 105 -6.17 -16.81 1.11
CA ASN A 105 -5.84 -17.74 2.19
C ASN A 105 -4.54 -18.53 2.00
N LEU A 106 -3.55 -17.96 1.31
CA LEU A 106 -2.22 -18.56 1.24
C LEU A 106 -1.52 -18.38 2.58
N LEU A 107 -1.25 -19.48 3.27
CA LEU A 107 -0.56 -19.47 4.55
C LEU A 107 0.93 -19.22 4.33
N ALA A 108 1.49 -18.22 5.01
CA ALA A 108 2.92 -17.95 5.02
C ALA A 108 3.55 -18.39 6.36
N CYS A 109 4.87 -18.29 6.48
CA CYS A 109 5.57 -18.54 7.74
C CYS A 109 5.10 -17.55 8.82
N GLY A 110 4.68 -18.06 9.99
CA GLY A 110 4.04 -17.26 11.04
C GLY A 110 2.51 -17.17 10.89
N PRO A 111 1.79 -16.50 11.81
CA PRO A 111 0.36 -16.27 11.70
C PRO A 111 0.05 -15.22 10.63
N ALA A 112 0.38 -15.51 9.36
CA ALA A 112 0.25 -14.60 8.24
C ALA A 112 -0.57 -15.22 7.09
N VAL A 113 -1.39 -14.39 6.45
CA VAL A 113 -2.21 -14.75 5.28
C VAL A 113 -1.84 -13.88 4.10
N VAL A 114 -1.69 -14.50 2.94
CA VAL A 114 -1.42 -13.81 1.67
C VAL A 114 -2.65 -13.96 0.76
N HIS A 115 -3.06 -12.85 0.17
CA HIS A 115 -4.07 -12.79 -0.88
C HIS A 115 -3.44 -12.24 -2.15
N VAL A 116 -3.55 -12.98 -3.24
CA VAL A 116 -3.12 -12.55 -4.57
C VAL A 116 -4.22 -11.70 -5.19
N ILE A 117 -3.87 -10.53 -5.68
CA ILE A 117 -4.81 -9.56 -6.26
C ILE A 117 -4.46 -9.21 -7.71
N ASP A 118 -5.44 -8.80 -8.50
CA ASP A 118 -5.29 -8.51 -9.94
C ASP A 118 -4.85 -7.07 -10.28
N GLN A 119 -4.86 -6.16 -9.30
CA GLN A 119 -4.49 -4.75 -9.43
C GLN A 119 -3.71 -4.30 -8.20
N VAL A 120 -2.83 -3.31 -8.34
CA VAL A 120 -2.14 -2.75 -7.15
C VAL A 120 -3.08 -1.81 -6.41
N LEU A 121 -3.15 -1.96 -5.09
CA LEU A 121 -3.93 -1.07 -4.23
C LEU A 121 -3.16 0.23 -3.99
N LEU A 122 -3.84 1.36 -4.22
CA LEU A 122 -3.25 2.69 -4.09
C LEU A 122 -3.92 3.48 -2.95
N PRO A 123 -3.13 4.03 -2.00
CA PRO A 123 -3.65 4.85 -0.91
C PRO A 123 -4.02 6.28 -1.35
N PHE A 124 -3.88 6.59 -2.64
CA PHE A 124 -4.08 7.90 -3.22
C PHE A 124 -4.53 7.79 -4.68
N GLY A 125 -5.21 8.82 -5.18
CA GLY A 125 -5.56 8.92 -6.60
C GLY A 125 -4.32 9.09 -7.50
N LEU A 126 -4.39 8.57 -8.72
CA LEU A 126 -3.31 8.63 -9.72
C LEU A 126 -3.07 10.03 -10.32
N GLU A 127 -3.76 11.07 -9.83
CA GLU A 127 -3.58 12.43 -10.31
C GLU A 127 -2.22 12.97 -9.86
N LYS A 128 -1.49 13.63 -10.77
CA LYS A 128 -0.14 14.17 -10.49
C LYS A 128 -0.08 14.98 -9.20
N GLN A 129 -1.11 15.82 -8.94
CA GLN A 129 -1.22 16.64 -7.75
C GLN A 129 -1.36 15.83 -6.46
N ALA A 130 -2.10 14.71 -6.49
CA ALA A 130 -2.25 13.82 -5.36
C ALA A 130 -0.95 13.07 -5.07
N ILE A 131 -0.19 12.70 -6.10
CA ILE A 131 1.10 12.03 -5.94
C ILE A 131 2.16 13.00 -5.39
N ASP A 132 2.25 14.20 -5.98
CA ASP A 132 3.22 15.22 -5.56
C ASP A 132 2.96 15.67 -4.10
N ALA A 133 1.69 15.78 -3.68
CA ALA A 133 1.34 16.10 -2.29
C ALA A 133 1.83 15.03 -1.28
N ILE A 134 1.95 13.78 -1.70
CA ILE A 134 2.39 12.68 -0.84
C ILE A 134 3.91 12.70 -0.72
N SER A 135 4.62 12.90 -1.83
CA SER A 135 6.06 13.15 -1.81
C SER A 135 6.38 14.37 -0.94
N ASP A 136 5.65 15.48 -1.08
CA ASP A 136 5.88 16.70 -0.30
C ASP A 136 5.53 16.57 1.19
N SER A 137 4.45 15.86 1.53
CA SER A 137 4.04 15.65 2.93
C SER A 137 5.06 14.81 3.72
N GLN A 138 5.74 13.86 3.08
CA GLN A 138 6.82 13.08 3.69
C GLN A 138 8.18 13.82 3.65
N VAL A 139 8.36 14.75 2.71
CA VAL A 139 9.55 15.63 2.62
C VAL A 139 9.48 16.81 3.59
N LYS A 140 8.35 17.08 4.27
CA LYS A 140 8.26 18.09 5.33
C LYS A 140 9.10 17.67 6.54
N ARG A 141 10.40 17.95 6.42
CA ARG A 141 11.46 17.76 7.39
C ARG A 141 10.97 18.19 8.77
N SER A 142 11.01 17.29 9.74
CA SER A 142 11.16 17.68 11.13
C SER A 142 12.30 18.69 11.20
N PRO A 143 12.14 19.88 11.82
CA PRO A 143 13.28 20.76 12.04
C PRO A 143 14.29 19.96 12.87
N VAL A 144 15.47 19.71 12.27
CA VAL A 144 16.62 19.22 13.02
C VAL A 144 16.89 20.27 14.08
N SER A 145 16.57 19.95 15.34
CA SER A 145 16.92 20.77 16.49
C SER A 145 18.43 20.70 16.69
N VAL A 146 19.18 21.51 15.94
CA VAL A 146 20.60 21.71 16.19
C VAL A 146 20.71 22.65 17.39
N SER A 147 20.87 22.08 18.59
CA SER A 147 21.24 22.86 19.77
C SER A 147 22.64 23.43 19.54
N PRO A 148 22.86 24.75 19.74
CA PRO A 148 24.21 25.31 19.73
C PRO A 148 25.04 24.73 20.89
N PRO A 149 26.35 24.54 20.74
CA PRO A 149 27.23 24.23 21.87
C PRO A 149 27.28 25.43 22.80
N ALA A 150 27.10 25.18 24.11
CA ALA A 150 27.27 26.19 25.14
C ALA A 150 28.73 26.69 25.14
N VAL A 151 28.89 28.01 25.18
CA VAL A 151 30.15 28.73 25.38
C VAL A 151 30.56 28.66 26.85
#